data_AF-A0A120E9K5-F1
#
_entry.id   AF-A0A120E9K5-F1
#
_cell.length_a   1.000
_cell.length_b   1.000
_cell.length_c   1.000
_cell.angle_alpha   90.00
_cell.angle_beta   90.00
_cell.angle_gamma   90.00
#
_symmetry.space_group_name_H-M   'P 1'
#
loop_
_entity.id
_entity.type
_entity.pdbx_description
1 polymer ?
#
loop_
_entity_poly.entity_id
_entity_poly.type
_entity_poly.pdbx_seq_one_letter_code
_entity_poly.pdbx_strand_id
1 'polypeptide(L)'
;MSGFEQPRDNLDVTLPPRPFLAPVGQPLPKAYHPTAPMAPAFNAGLTGAGVGLFISAIQNSLQTHNKGAMGVFTRTGWMIGYFATAGFVFSYVDNTVANLIESKDNGVAGAAGGCAAGFVAGIRSGSLPKAMGMCAFTGSLVGTYDLAGGQLGWESGKKPRSEREKERVAFFKQRAEATEEALHQLHQNAARSFSTAPVVCSKVLSPLNKTSLARQQRANKGLVKGGKRGKGKQTMTLEEASRVLAAWSPATPNAAYEINVTTKTSGTIQLNALRGRVFLPHSCASATKQSTLVVFASGQAAQAAREAGADVVGGQELIDDILAGNVNPDKLITTTEMFALFQRNPTLARTLGPRGLMPSAKRGTVTDDIVQAVKEARGGLDWKGDNKGIVRAAIARLHFQPEQLADNVHTLLASVADIAQGGNGSVNGVPPHVKRPAITRVLISSTQGPGIELSDA
;
A
#
# COMPACT_ATOMS: atom_id res chain seq x y z
N MET A 1 34.42 -37.57 -39.09
CA MET A 1 35.15 -38.34 -38.06
C MET A 1 34.25 -38.32 -36.83
N SER A 2 33.36 -39.31 -36.73
CA SER A 2 33.47 -40.51 -35.87
C SER A 2 33.20 -40.17 -34.40
N GLY A 3 32.15 -40.63 -33.73
CA GLY A 3 31.15 -41.63 -34.09
C GLY A 3 29.87 -41.43 -33.26
N PHE A 4 28.75 -41.83 -33.86
CA PHE A 4 27.52 -42.11 -33.12
C PHE A 4 27.75 -43.42 -32.36
N GLU A 5 27.91 -43.33 -31.05
CA GLU A 5 27.91 -44.51 -30.18
C GLU A 5 26.45 -44.91 -29.90
N GLN A 6 26.15 -46.19 -30.12
CA GLN A 6 24.82 -46.79 -29.96
C GLN A 6 24.30 -46.68 -28.52
N PRO A 7 22.97 -46.68 -28.31
CA PRO A 7 22.36 -46.60 -26.99
C PRO A 7 22.71 -47.82 -26.14
N ARG A 8 23.27 -47.60 -24.95
CA ARG A 8 23.37 -48.63 -23.91
C ARG A 8 22.05 -48.72 -23.17
N ASP A 9 21.09 -49.42 -23.77
CA ASP A 9 19.92 -49.89 -23.04
C ASP A 9 20.36 -51.04 -22.12
N ASN A 10 20.06 -50.92 -20.82
CA ASN A 10 20.13 -51.97 -19.79
C ASN A 10 21.46 -52.18 -19.04
N LEU A 11 21.95 -51.15 -18.34
CA LEU A 11 22.81 -51.37 -17.17
C LEU A 11 22.27 -50.60 -15.97
N ASP A 12 21.58 -51.31 -15.08
CA ASP A 12 21.22 -50.82 -13.74
C ASP A 12 22.52 -50.65 -12.93
N VAL A 13 23.05 -49.43 -12.90
CA VAL A 13 24.20 -49.09 -12.07
C VAL A 13 23.73 -48.98 -10.63
N THR A 14 24.00 -50.02 -9.84
CA THR A 14 23.81 -49.99 -8.38
C THR A 14 25.02 -49.32 -7.73
N LEU A 15 24.80 -48.17 -7.10
CA LEU A 15 25.81 -47.53 -6.25
C LEU A 15 25.76 -48.13 -4.83
N PRO A 16 26.90 -48.20 -4.11
CA PRO A 16 26.93 -48.74 -2.75
C PRO A 16 26.07 -47.90 -1.78
N PRO A 17 25.50 -48.52 -0.73
CA PRO A 17 24.55 -47.88 0.16
C PRO A 17 25.19 -46.70 0.92
N ARG A 18 24.50 -45.55 0.92
CA ARG A 18 24.88 -44.37 1.71
C ARG A 18 24.31 -44.53 3.13
N PRO A 19 25.13 -44.46 4.19
CA PRO A 19 24.67 -44.77 5.56
C PRO A 19 23.72 -43.76 6.21
N PHE A 20 23.31 -42.67 5.53
CA PHE A 20 22.60 -41.55 6.15
C PHE A 20 21.34 -41.03 5.42
N LEU A 21 20.78 -41.74 4.44
CA LEU A 21 19.52 -41.35 3.77
C LEU A 21 18.54 -42.53 3.70
N ALA A 22 17.25 -42.25 3.89
CA ALA A 22 16.19 -43.26 3.80
C ALA A 22 16.02 -43.78 2.35
N PRO A 23 15.66 -45.07 2.15
CA PRO A 23 15.48 -45.64 0.82
C PRO A 23 14.26 -45.01 0.13
N VAL A 24 14.47 -44.34 -1.00
CA VAL A 24 13.40 -43.79 -1.82
C VAL A 24 12.75 -44.93 -2.60
N GLY A 25 11.54 -45.33 -2.21
CA GLY A 25 10.70 -46.29 -2.94
C GLY A 25 10.02 -45.68 -4.16
N GLN A 26 10.78 -45.01 -5.04
CA GLN A 26 10.27 -44.52 -6.33
C GLN A 26 11.07 -45.14 -7.48
N PRO A 27 10.42 -45.49 -8.61
CA PRO A 27 11.12 -45.97 -9.79
C PRO A 27 12.11 -44.92 -10.28
N LEU A 28 13.33 -45.37 -10.58
CA LEU A 28 14.47 -44.56 -11.03
C LEU A 28 14.08 -43.57 -12.15
N PRO A 29 14.70 -42.37 -12.19
CA PRO A 29 14.38 -41.37 -13.21
C PRO A 29 14.70 -41.91 -14.60
N LYS A 30 13.81 -41.62 -15.55
CA LYS A 30 13.95 -41.95 -16.98
C LYS A 30 15.30 -41.44 -17.48
N ALA A 31 16.00 -42.24 -18.28
CA ALA A 31 17.29 -41.89 -18.90
C ALA A 31 17.29 -40.43 -19.40
N TYR A 32 18.26 -39.64 -18.93
CA TYR A 32 18.40 -38.24 -19.31
C TYR A 32 18.75 -38.15 -20.79
N HIS A 33 17.92 -37.44 -21.55
CA HIS A 33 18.15 -37.20 -22.96
C HIS A 33 18.83 -35.84 -23.13
N PRO A 34 20.04 -35.78 -23.71
CA PRO A 34 20.72 -34.51 -23.93
C PRO A 34 19.89 -33.65 -24.89
N THR A 35 19.57 -32.43 -24.46
CA THR A 35 18.81 -31.48 -25.27
C THR A 35 19.74 -30.43 -25.86
N ALA A 36 19.61 -30.12 -27.15
CA ALA A 36 20.34 -28.99 -27.73
C ALA A 36 19.90 -27.69 -27.03
N PRO A 37 20.79 -26.93 -26.36
CA PRO A 37 20.41 -25.81 -25.49
C PRO A 37 19.87 -24.60 -26.26
N MET A 38 20.17 -24.49 -27.56
CA MET A 38 19.87 -23.30 -28.36
C MET A 38 18.38 -23.15 -28.71
N ALA A 39 17.73 -24.24 -29.14
CA ALA A 39 16.31 -24.22 -29.51
C ALA A 39 15.35 -23.87 -28.34
N PRO A 40 15.46 -24.49 -27.14
CA PRO A 40 14.63 -24.13 -26.01
C PRO A 40 14.94 -22.72 -25.50
N ALA A 41 16.20 -22.27 -25.56
CA ALA A 41 16.58 -20.91 -25.18
C ALA A 41 15.91 -19.85 -26.07
N PHE A 42 15.82 -20.07 -27.38
CA PHE A 42 15.13 -19.14 -28.28
C PHE A 42 13.62 -19.08 -27.99
N ASN A 43 12.99 -20.23 -27.76
CA ASN A 43 11.57 -20.28 -27.39
C ASN A 43 11.31 -19.59 -26.04
N ALA A 44 12.18 -19.79 -25.05
CA ALA A 44 12.11 -19.12 -23.76
C ALA A 44 12.36 -17.60 -23.86
N GLY A 45 13.22 -17.18 -24.80
CA GLY A 45 13.42 -15.77 -25.12
C GLY A 45 12.18 -15.14 -25.75
N LEU A 46 11.48 -15.85 -26.64
CA LEU A 46 10.23 -15.38 -27.25
C LEU A 46 9.09 -15.28 -26.22
N THR A 47 8.95 -16.26 -25.33
CA THR A 47 7.96 -16.18 -24.24
C THR A 47 8.30 -15.04 -23.28
N GLY A 48 9.58 -14.87 -22.95
CA GLY A 48 10.09 -13.72 -22.19
C GLY A 48 9.76 -12.38 -22.87
N ALA A 49 9.93 -12.26 -24.19
CA ALA A 49 9.56 -11.08 -24.94
C ALA A 49 8.06 -10.77 -24.85
N GLY A 50 7.21 -11.80 -24.88
CA GLY A 50 5.76 -11.67 -24.70
C GLY A 50 5.38 -11.12 -23.32
N VAL A 51 6.02 -11.64 -22.26
CA VAL A 51 5.85 -11.13 -20.89
C VAL A 51 6.36 -9.68 -20.77
N GLY A 52 7.50 -9.39 -21.39
CA GLY A 52 8.05 -8.04 -21.43
C GLY A 52 7.16 -7.03 -22.16
N LEU A 53 6.50 -7.45 -23.24
CA LEU A 53 5.51 -6.65 -23.95
C LEU A 53 4.29 -6.36 -23.06
N PHE A 54 3.79 -7.38 -22.36
CA PHE A 54 2.67 -7.22 -21.44
C PHE A 54 2.98 -6.25 -20.29
N ILE A 55 4.14 -6.41 -19.65
CA ILE A 55 4.58 -5.51 -18.56
C ILE A 55 4.81 -4.09 -19.12
N SER A 56 5.36 -3.98 -20.32
CA SER A 56 5.51 -2.70 -21.02
C SER A 56 4.17 -2.02 -21.28
N ALA A 57 3.15 -2.77 -21.70
CA ALA A 57 1.80 -2.25 -21.88
C ALA A 57 1.18 -1.75 -20.56
N ILE A 58 1.36 -2.49 -19.46
CA ILE A 58 0.88 -2.07 -18.14
C ILE A 58 1.59 -0.77 -17.69
N GLN A 59 2.92 -0.72 -17.76
CA GLN A 59 3.64 0.48 -17.35
C GLN A 59 3.32 1.68 -18.24
N ASN A 60 3.09 1.46 -19.53
CA ASN A 60 2.60 2.49 -20.43
C ASN A 60 1.21 2.99 -20.01
N SER A 61 0.30 2.11 -19.59
CA SER A 61 -1.05 2.47 -19.14
C SER A 61 -1.08 3.25 -17.81
N LEU A 62 -0.10 3.03 -16.94
CA LEU A 62 -0.01 3.68 -15.64
C LEU A 62 0.62 5.08 -15.71
N GLN A 63 1.30 5.42 -16.80
CA GLN A 63 1.92 6.73 -16.98
C GLN A 63 0.96 7.69 -17.69
N THR A 64 0.75 8.87 -17.10
CA THR A 64 -0.04 9.93 -17.74
C THR A 64 0.79 10.61 -18.82
N HIS A 65 0.52 10.30 -20.10
CA HIS A 65 1.27 10.88 -21.22
C HIS A 65 0.47 10.94 -22.53
N ASN A 66 0.95 11.80 -23.45
CA ASN A 66 0.21 12.20 -24.67
C ASN A 66 0.57 11.37 -25.93
N LYS A 67 1.38 10.31 -25.81
CA LYS A 67 1.89 9.50 -26.96
C LYS A 67 1.16 8.17 -27.20
N GLY A 68 0.05 7.90 -26.50
CA GLY A 68 -0.83 6.76 -26.77
C GLY A 68 -0.15 5.38 -26.72
N ALA A 69 -0.65 4.43 -27.53
CA ALA A 69 -0.20 3.03 -27.53
C ALA A 69 1.26 2.83 -27.98
N MET A 70 1.85 3.79 -28.72
CA MET A 70 3.23 3.69 -29.22
C MET A 70 4.29 3.84 -28.11
N GLY A 71 3.91 4.25 -26.90
CA GLY A 71 4.80 4.30 -25.75
C GLY A 71 5.36 2.93 -25.32
N VAL A 72 4.63 1.85 -25.63
CA VAL A 72 5.00 0.45 -25.33
C VAL A 72 6.31 0.03 -25.98
N PHE A 73 6.61 0.52 -27.19
CA PHE A 73 7.82 0.15 -27.93
C PHE A 73 8.94 1.19 -27.79
N THR A 74 8.58 2.46 -27.56
CA THR A 74 9.56 3.56 -27.59
C THR A 74 10.15 3.88 -26.23
N ARG A 75 9.33 3.86 -25.16
CA ARG A 75 9.75 4.28 -23.82
C ARG A 75 9.89 3.11 -22.86
N THR A 76 8.88 2.25 -22.83
CA THR A 76 8.87 1.04 -22.02
C THR A 76 9.37 -0.19 -22.80
N GLY A 77 9.74 -0.02 -24.08
CA GLY A 77 10.16 -1.10 -24.96
C GLY A 77 11.44 -1.83 -24.55
N TRP A 78 12.29 -1.21 -23.74
CA TRP A 78 13.47 -1.88 -23.18
C TRP A 78 13.10 -3.11 -22.33
N MET A 79 11.89 -3.16 -21.75
CA MET A 79 11.42 -4.32 -21.00
C MET A 79 11.22 -5.55 -21.89
N ILE A 80 10.88 -5.37 -23.17
CA ILE A 80 10.73 -6.48 -24.12
C ILE A 80 12.08 -7.17 -24.30
N GLY A 81 13.14 -6.38 -24.59
CA GLY A 81 14.49 -6.91 -24.74
C GLY A 81 15.02 -7.52 -23.44
N TYR A 82 14.73 -6.89 -22.29
CA TYR A 82 15.15 -7.38 -20.99
C TYR A 82 14.56 -8.75 -20.63
N PHE A 83 13.24 -8.94 -20.77
CA PHE A 83 12.64 -10.22 -20.44
C PHE A 83 12.97 -11.30 -21.50
N ALA A 84 13.20 -10.90 -22.75
CA ALA A 84 13.71 -11.80 -23.78
C ALA A 84 15.12 -12.32 -23.47
N THR A 85 16.04 -11.44 -23.09
CA THR A 85 17.41 -11.84 -22.73
C THR A 85 17.44 -12.65 -21.44
N ALA A 86 16.64 -12.29 -20.44
CA ALA A 86 16.53 -13.07 -19.20
C ALA A 86 15.98 -14.49 -19.45
N GLY A 87 14.91 -14.64 -20.25
CA GLY A 87 14.35 -15.94 -20.62
C GLY A 87 15.31 -16.80 -21.44
N PHE A 88 16.02 -16.18 -22.39
CA PHE A 88 17.04 -16.85 -23.18
C PHE A 88 18.20 -17.36 -22.32
N VAL A 89 18.77 -16.49 -21.48
CA VAL A 89 19.93 -16.84 -20.62
C VAL A 89 19.55 -17.88 -19.59
N PHE A 90 18.37 -17.78 -18.98
CA PHE A 90 17.85 -18.79 -18.05
C PHE A 90 17.83 -20.17 -18.69
N SER A 91 17.12 -20.31 -19.82
CA SER A 91 16.93 -21.61 -20.47
C SER A 91 18.20 -22.13 -21.14
N TYR A 92 19.08 -21.25 -21.62
CA TYR A 92 20.36 -21.68 -22.17
C TYR A 92 21.23 -22.30 -21.07
N VAL A 93 21.40 -21.59 -19.96
CA VAL A 93 22.22 -22.04 -18.84
C VAL A 93 21.62 -23.30 -18.20
N ASP A 94 20.31 -23.33 -17.96
CA ASP A 94 19.61 -24.51 -17.43
C ASP A 94 19.88 -25.76 -18.28
N ASN A 95 19.67 -25.71 -19.60
CA ASN A 95 19.88 -26.88 -20.46
C ASN A 95 21.37 -27.25 -20.62
N THR A 96 22.30 -26.27 -20.60
CA THR A 96 23.73 -26.58 -20.61
C THR A 96 24.17 -27.28 -19.33
N VAL A 97 23.70 -26.81 -18.17
CA VAL A 97 24.05 -27.38 -16.87
C VAL A 97 23.37 -28.73 -16.69
N ALA A 98 22.12 -28.89 -17.11
CA ALA A 98 21.44 -30.18 -17.13
C ALA A 98 22.16 -31.21 -18.01
N ASN A 99 22.71 -30.78 -19.16
CA ASN A 99 23.51 -31.65 -20.02
C ASN A 99 24.85 -32.06 -19.39
N LEU A 100 25.45 -31.20 -18.57
CA LEU A 100 26.72 -31.50 -17.88
C LEU A 100 26.52 -32.43 -16.67
N ILE A 101 25.40 -32.29 -15.96
CA ILE A 101 25.08 -33.05 -14.74
C ILE A 101 24.22 -34.29 -15.08
N GLU A 102 23.85 -34.46 -16.36
CA GLU A 102 23.00 -35.56 -16.86
C GLU A 102 21.72 -35.76 -16.05
N SER A 103 21.18 -34.68 -15.47
CA SER A 103 19.98 -34.72 -14.62
C SER A 103 19.31 -33.36 -14.52
N LYS A 104 17.97 -33.36 -14.55
CA LYS A 104 17.12 -32.17 -14.28
C LYS A 104 16.52 -32.17 -12.88
N ASP A 105 16.51 -33.32 -12.20
CA ASP A 105 15.74 -33.53 -10.96
C ASP A 105 16.42 -32.94 -9.71
N ASN A 106 17.70 -32.55 -9.81
CA ASN A 106 18.48 -32.09 -8.67
C ASN A 106 18.29 -30.58 -8.38
N GLY A 107 17.53 -29.83 -9.19
CA GLY A 107 17.31 -28.38 -9.05
C GLY A 107 18.55 -27.50 -9.26
N VAL A 108 19.74 -28.08 -9.42
CA VAL A 108 21.02 -27.39 -9.65
C VAL A 108 21.03 -26.67 -11.01
N ALA A 109 20.46 -27.28 -12.04
CA ALA A 109 20.35 -26.70 -13.37
C ALA A 109 19.48 -25.43 -13.37
N GLY A 110 18.30 -25.50 -12.75
CA GLY A 110 17.40 -24.36 -12.60
C GLY A 110 17.96 -23.26 -11.70
N ALA A 111 18.65 -23.63 -10.61
CA ALA A 111 19.34 -22.65 -9.75
C ALA A 111 20.45 -21.88 -10.50
N ALA A 112 21.24 -22.58 -11.33
CA ALA A 112 22.28 -21.96 -12.16
C ALA A 112 21.68 -21.06 -13.24
N GLY A 113 20.62 -21.50 -13.93
CA GLY A 113 19.86 -20.68 -14.88
C GLY A 113 19.24 -19.45 -14.22
N GLY A 114 18.67 -19.63 -13.04
CA GLY A 114 18.07 -18.58 -12.22
C GLY A 114 19.08 -17.52 -11.82
N CYS A 115 20.28 -17.92 -11.38
CA CYS A 115 21.35 -16.98 -11.04
C CYS A 115 21.81 -16.21 -12.29
N ALA A 116 22.05 -16.89 -13.40
CA ALA A 116 22.47 -16.25 -14.65
C ALA A 116 21.46 -15.19 -15.14
N ALA A 117 20.16 -15.50 -15.08
CA ALA A 117 19.11 -14.54 -15.40
C ALA A 117 19.06 -13.36 -14.41
N GLY A 118 19.26 -13.61 -13.11
CA GLY A 118 19.34 -12.57 -12.08
C GLY A 118 20.56 -11.66 -12.21
N PHE A 119 21.67 -12.20 -12.71
CA PHE A 119 22.86 -11.42 -13.00
C PHE A 119 22.61 -10.45 -14.16
N VAL A 120 22.03 -10.93 -15.26
CA VAL A 120 21.60 -10.09 -16.39
C VAL A 120 20.61 -9.02 -15.93
N ALA A 121 19.69 -9.39 -15.02
CA ALA A 121 18.77 -8.46 -14.41
C ALA A 121 19.46 -7.32 -13.65
N GLY A 122 20.52 -7.64 -12.90
CA GLY A 122 21.18 -6.70 -12.02
C GLY A 122 22.28 -5.86 -12.68
N ILE A 123 22.86 -6.26 -13.82
CA ILE A 123 23.83 -5.46 -14.59
C ILE A 123 23.27 -4.06 -14.91
N ARG A 124 21.95 -3.96 -15.14
CA ARG A 124 21.28 -2.69 -15.44
C ARG A 124 21.31 -1.66 -14.31
N SER A 125 21.53 -2.10 -13.07
CA SER A 125 21.54 -1.25 -11.87
C SER A 125 22.85 -0.47 -11.66
N GLY A 126 23.86 -0.68 -12.53
CA GLY A 126 25.13 0.06 -12.53
C GLY A 126 26.08 -0.29 -11.39
N SER A 127 25.82 -1.37 -10.65
CA SER A 127 26.60 -1.77 -9.48
C SER A 127 26.78 -3.29 -9.46
N LEU A 128 28.04 -3.74 -9.44
CA LEU A 128 28.39 -5.18 -9.38
C LEU A 128 27.80 -5.88 -8.14
N PRO A 129 27.84 -5.30 -6.92
CA PRO A 129 27.18 -5.88 -5.76
C PRO A 129 25.68 -6.13 -5.95
N LYS A 130 24.97 -5.23 -6.64
CA LYS A 130 23.54 -5.40 -6.93
C LYS A 130 23.29 -6.51 -7.96
N ALA A 131 24.19 -6.69 -8.93
CA ALA A 131 24.14 -7.79 -9.87
C ALA A 131 24.35 -9.15 -9.20
N MET A 132 25.33 -9.25 -8.30
CA MET A 132 25.54 -10.46 -7.51
C MET A 132 24.38 -10.73 -6.54
N GLY A 133 23.81 -9.69 -5.92
CA GLY A 133 22.64 -9.82 -5.07
C GLY A 133 21.41 -10.36 -5.80
N MET A 134 21.12 -9.85 -7.01
CA MET A 134 20.01 -10.36 -7.82
C MET A 134 20.25 -11.78 -8.34
N CYS A 135 21.49 -12.14 -8.70
CA CYS A 135 21.87 -13.52 -9.05
C CYS A 135 21.56 -14.48 -7.88
N ALA A 136 22.06 -14.18 -6.69
CA ALA A 136 21.85 -15.02 -5.51
C ALA A 136 20.36 -15.15 -5.15
N PHE A 137 19.62 -14.05 -5.25
CA PHE A 137 18.19 -14.04 -4.98
C PHE A 137 17.40 -14.91 -5.98
N THR A 138 17.58 -14.72 -7.28
CA THR A 138 16.82 -15.51 -8.28
C THR A 138 17.29 -16.95 -8.35
N GLY A 139 18.59 -17.22 -8.17
CA GLY A 139 19.12 -18.58 -8.09
C GLY A 139 18.58 -19.35 -6.89
N SER A 140 18.48 -18.72 -5.72
CA SER A 140 17.86 -19.37 -4.55
C SER A 140 16.36 -19.57 -4.71
N LEU A 141 15.63 -18.62 -5.31
CA LEU A 141 14.20 -18.80 -5.58
C LEU A 141 13.92 -19.95 -6.55
N VAL A 142 14.64 -20.04 -7.67
CA VAL A 142 14.43 -21.14 -8.62
C VAL A 142 14.91 -22.46 -8.03
N GLY A 143 16.07 -22.49 -7.37
CA GLY A 143 16.57 -23.70 -6.72
C GLY A 143 15.61 -24.24 -5.66
N THR A 144 15.02 -23.36 -4.83
CA THR A 144 14.02 -23.78 -3.85
C THR A 144 12.70 -24.21 -4.49
N TYR A 145 12.32 -23.61 -5.61
CA TYR A 145 11.13 -24.01 -6.37
C TYR A 145 11.27 -25.40 -7.00
N ASP A 146 12.42 -25.67 -7.62
CA ASP A 146 12.70 -26.97 -8.26
C ASP A 146 12.91 -28.07 -7.22
N LEU A 147 13.57 -27.77 -6.10
CA LEU A 147 13.69 -28.70 -4.96
C LEU A 147 12.33 -28.99 -4.30
N ALA A 148 11.39 -28.05 -4.35
CA ALA A 148 10.01 -28.27 -3.91
C ALA A 148 9.16 -29.05 -4.93
N GLY A 149 9.76 -29.59 -6.00
CA GLY A 149 9.08 -30.40 -7.01
C GLY A 149 8.18 -29.59 -7.94
N GLY A 150 8.46 -28.29 -8.12
CA GLY A 150 7.71 -27.44 -9.05
C GLY A 150 6.24 -27.19 -8.67
N GLN A 151 5.86 -27.43 -7.41
CA GLN A 151 4.50 -27.23 -6.90
C GLN A 151 4.47 -26.34 -5.66
N LEU A 152 4.70 -25.04 -5.87
CA LEU A 152 4.49 -24.01 -4.85
C LEU A 152 3.26 -23.16 -5.21
N GLY A 153 2.12 -23.50 -4.59
CA GLY A 153 0.93 -22.65 -4.50
C GLY A 153 -0.25 -23.03 -5.40
N TRP A 154 -1.41 -23.30 -4.78
CA TRP A 154 -2.75 -23.52 -5.35
C TRP A 154 -3.09 -24.89 -5.99
N GLU A 155 -2.14 -25.72 -6.42
CA GLU A 155 -2.47 -27.03 -7.05
C GLU A 155 -2.32 -28.28 -6.16
N SER A 156 -1.92 -28.12 -4.90
CA SER A 156 -1.71 -29.22 -3.92
C SER A 156 -3.02 -29.81 -3.35
N GLY A 157 -3.92 -30.23 -4.23
CA GLY A 157 -5.18 -30.89 -3.85
C GLY A 157 -6.02 -31.35 -5.04
N LYS A 158 -5.52 -31.18 -6.26
CA LYS A 158 -6.25 -31.56 -7.47
C LYS A 158 -5.90 -32.98 -7.87
N LYS A 159 -6.60 -33.96 -7.28
CA LYS A 159 -6.64 -35.36 -7.74
C LYS A 159 -6.75 -35.43 -9.28
N PRO A 160 -6.10 -36.40 -9.95
CA PRO A 160 -6.13 -36.54 -11.41
C PRO A 160 -7.57 -36.58 -11.94
N ARG A 161 -7.78 -36.05 -13.15
CA ARG A 161 -9.12 -35.84 -13.75
C ARG A 161 -10.01 -37.09 -13.73
N SER A 162 -9.42 -38.26 -13.90
CA SER A 162 -10.09 -39.56 -13.85
C SER A 162 -10.67 -39.92 -12.48
N GLU A 163 -10.06 -39.47 -11.38
CA GLU A 163 -10.51 -39.77 -10.02
C GLU A 163 -11.69 -38.88 -9.61
N ARG A 164 -11.71 -37.61 -10.07
CA ARG A 164 -12.87 -36.71 -9.86
C ARG A 164 -14.11 -37.12 -10.65
N GLU A 165 -13.93 -37.73 -11.82
CA GLU A 165 -15.03 -38.27 -12.60
C GLU A 165 -15.65 -39.48 -11.89
N LYS A 166 -14.84 -40.35 -11.28
CA LYS A 166 -15.32 -41.48 -10.46
C LYS A 166 -16.10 -41.01 -9.22
N GLU A 167 -15.59 -40.00 -8.50
CA GLU A 167 -16.29 -39.44 -7.33
C GLU A 167 -17.60 -38.73 -7.72
N ARG A 168 -17.65 -38.03 -8.87
CA ARG A 168 -18.89 -37.45 -9.39
C ARG A 168 -19.93 -38.53 -9.70
N VAL A 169 -19.54 -39.58 -10.40
CA VAL A 169 -20.46 -40.67 -10.76
C VAL A 169 -20.96 -41.42 -9.51
N ALA A 170 -20.09 -41.65 -8.52
CA ALA A 170 -20.47 -42.26 -7.24
C ALA A 170 -21.47 -41.40 -6.44
N PHE A 171 -21.26 -40.07 -6.42
CA PHE A 171 -22.16 -39.12 -5.77
C PHE A 171 -23.55 -39.07 -6.42
N PHE A 172 -23.63 -39.16 -7.75
CA PHE A 172 -24.91 -39.22 -8.46
C PHE A 172 -25.63 -40.56 -8.26
N LYS A 173 -24.89 -41.67 -8.15
CA LYS A 173 -25.44 -43.00 -7.89
C LYS A 173 -26.06 -43.11 -6.49
N GLN A 174 -25.35 -42.64 -5.46
CA GLN A 174 -25.87 -42.60 -4.07
C GLN A 174 -27.13 -41.75 -3.95
N ARG A 175 -27.23 -40.67 -4.73
CA ARG A 175 -28.43 -39.82 -4.74
C ARG A 175 -29.61 -40.51 -5.38
N ALA A 176 -29.41 -41.23 -6.49
CA ALA A 176 -30.47 -41.98 -7.16
C ALA A 176 -31.05 -43.06 -6.25
N GLU A 177 -30.17 -43.83 -5.59
CA GLU A 177 -30.53 -44.88 -4.64
C GLU A 177 -31.31 -44.31 -3.43
N ALA A 178 -30.89 -43.16 -2.88
CA ALA A 178 -31.61 -42.50 -1.79
C ALA A 178 -33.01 -41.97 -2.19
N THR A 179 -33.21 -41.53 -3.44
CA THR A 179 -34.54 -41.15 -3.94
C THR A 179 -35.46 -42.35 -4.17
N GLU A 180 -34.92 -43.49 -4.62
CA GLU A 180 -35.70 -44.72 -4.80
C GLU A 180 -36.15 -45.30 -3.44
N GLU A 181 -35.27 -45.28 -2.44
CA GLU A 181 -35.62 -45.70 -1.07
C GLU A 181 -36.70 -44.81 -0.45
N ALA A 182 -36.64 -43.49 -0.66
CA ALA A 182 -37.65 -42.56 -0.17
C ALA A 182 -39.02 -42.75 -0.87
N LEU A 183 -39.02 -43.10 -2.16
CA LEU A 183 -40.25 -43.41 -2.90
C LEU A 183 -40.87 -44.75 -2.48
N HIS A 184 -40.05 -45.76 -2.17
CA HIS A 184 -40.51 -47.03 -1.62
C HIS A 184 -41.14 -46.87 -0.22
N GLN A 185 -40.58 -46.00 0.62
CA GLN A 185 -41.15 -45.68 1.93
C GLN A 185 -42.49 -44.93 1.84
N LEU A 186 -42.65 -44.03 0.85
CA LEU A 186 -43.92 -43.35 0.60
C LEU A 186 -45.02 -44.30 0.12
N HIS A 187 -44.71 -45.26 -0.75
CA HIS A 187 -45.67 -46.27 -1.20
C HIS A 187 -46.11 -47.22 -0.08
N GLN A 188 -45.21 -47.59 0.84
CA GLN A 188 -45.55 -48.44 1.98
C GLN A 188 -46.41 -47.73 3.03
N ASN A 189 -46.18 -46.43 3.25
CA ASN A 189 -46.95 -45.62 4.20
C ASN A 189 -48.31 -45.19 3.65
N ALA A 190 -48.47 -45.06 2.33
CA ALA A 190 -49.76 -44.79 1.69
C ALA A 190 -50.72 -46.00 1.75
N ALA A 191 -50.18 -47.23 1.84
CA ALA A 191 -50.97 -48.46 1.94
C ALA A 191 -51.51 -48.74 3.37
N ARG A 192 -51.12 -47.95 4.37
CA ARG A 192 -51.57 -48.11 5.77
C ARG A 192 -51.94 -46.75 6.35
N SER A 193 -53.23 -46.38 6.24
CA SER A 193 -54.03 -45.65 7.25
C SER A 193 -55.20 -44.89 6.59
N PHE A 194 -56.40 -45.45 6.67
CA PHE A 194 -57.64 -44.67 6.72
C PHE A 194 -57.84 -44.24 8.18
N SER A 195 -57.67 -42.95 8.50
CA SER A 195 -58.16 -42.38 9.76
C SER A 195 -58.33 -40.87 9.64
N THR A 196 -59.52 -40.40 10.00
CA THR A 196 -59.97 -39.01 9.99
C THR A 196 -59.72 -38.35 11.34
N ALA A 197 -58.70 -37.50 11.42
CA ALA A 197 -58.57 -36.46 12.45
C ALA A 197 -57.66 -35.32 11.91
N PRO A 198 -57.99 -34.03 12.16
CA PRO A 198 -57.16 -32.94 11.69
C PRO A 198 -55.96 -32.81 12.64
N VAL A 199 -54.83 -33.41 12.26
CA VAL A 199 -53.56 -33.11 12.91
C VAL A 199 -53.16 -31.70 12.48
N VAL A 200 -52.99 -30.81 13.46
CA VAL A 200 -52.39 -29.49 13.30
C VAL A 200 -51.07 -29.66 12.57
N CYS A 201 -51.07 -29.35 11.27
CA CYS A 201 -49.90 -29.40 10.43
C CYS A 201 -49.04 -28.20 10.82
N SER A 202 -48.12 -28.39 11.77
CA SER A 202 -46.99 -27.50 11.89
C SER A 202 -46.34 -27.45 10.52
N LYS A 203 -46.24 -26.25 9.95
CA LYS A 203 -45.73 -26.02 8.60
C LYS A 203 -44.25 -26.42 8.60
N VAL A 204 -43.98 -27.71 8.43
CA VAL A 204 -42.66 -28.22 8.07
C VAL A 204 -42.45 -27.76 6.63
N LEU A 205 -41.96 -26.52 6.52
CA LEU A 205 -41.59 -25.94 5.25
C LEU A 205 -40.58 -26.89 4.59
N SER A 206 -40.96 -27.41 3.43
CA SER A 206 -40.10 -28.25 2.61
C SER A 206 -38.73 -27.58 2.42
N PRO A 207 -37.63 -28.34 2.30
CA PRO A 207 -36.28 -27.79 2.11
C PRO A 207 -36.17 -26.93 0.84
N LEU A 208 -37.09 -27.09 -0.12
CA LEU A 208 -37.24 -26.23 -1.29
C LEU A 208 -37.73 -24.80 -0.93
N ASN A 209 -38.54 -24.64 0.12
CA ASN A 209 -38.97 -23.31 0.56
C ASN A 209 -37.96 -22.59 1.45
N LYS A 210 -37.13 -23.33 2.22
CA LYS A 210 -35.99 -22.72 2.93
C LYS A 210 -34.92 -22.24 1.95
N THR A 211 -34.68 -22.99 0.87
CA THR A 211 -33.76 -22.59 -0.19
C THR A 211 -34.34 -21.49 -1.08
N SER A 212 -35.65 -21.46 -1.34
CA SER A 212 -36.29 -20.35 -2.07
C SER A 212 -36.30 -19.05 -1.27
N LEU A 213 -36.57 -19.10 0.06
CA LEU A 213 -36.47 -17.93 0.95
C LEU A 213 -35.03 -17.49 1.14
N ALA A 214 -34.07 -18.40 1.30
CA ALA A 214 -32.64 -18.04 1.34
C ALA A 214 -32.15 -17.50 -0.01
N ARG A 215 -32.72 -17.97 -1.14
CA ARG A 215 -32.43 -17.46 -2.48
C ARG A 215 -33.11 -16.11 -2.73
N GLN A 216 -34.32 -15.86 -2.21
CA GLN A 216 -34.97 -14.55 -2.20
C GLN A 216 -34.24 -13.57 -1.29
N GLN A 217 -33.74 -14.00 -0.13
CA GLN A 217 -32.93 -13.17 0.76
C GLN A 217 -31.55 -12.90 0.16
N ARG A 218 -30.94 -13.87 -0.54
CA ARG A 218 -29.72 -13.65 -1.34
C ARG A 218 -29.97 -12.82 -2.59
N ALA A 219 -31.15 -12.91 -3.19
CA ALA A 219 -31.58 -12.07 -4.31
C ALA A 219 -31.84 -10.64 -3.83
N ASN A 220 -32.47 -10.42 -2.67
CA ASN A 220 -32.64 -9.10 -2.07
C ASN A 220 -31.30 -8.51 -1.59
N LYS A 221 -30.42 -9.31 -0.97
CA LYS A 221 -29.02 -8.90 -0.71
C LYS A 221 -28.22 -8.65 -1.99
N GLY A 222 -28.55 -9.37 -3.07
CA GLY A 222 -27.96 -9.22 -4.40
C GLY A 222 -28.50 -8.00 -5.15
N LEU A 223 -29.75 -7.62 -4.95
CA LEU A 223 -30.39 -6.43 -5.51
C LEU A 223 -29.86 -5.15 -4.84
N VAL A 224 -29.53 -5.19 -3.54
CA VAL A 224 -28.78 -4.12 -2.87
C VAL A 224 -27.30 -4.06 -3.33
N LYS A 225 -26.77 -5.14 -3.90
CA LYS A 225 -25.38 -5.23 -4.42
C LYS A 225 -25.27 -5.24 -5.95
N GLY A 226 -26.37 -5.00 -6.67
CA GLY A 226 -26.45 -5.15 -8.13
C GLY A 226 -27.04 -3.96 -8.86
N GLY A 227 -27.38 -2.87 -8.16
CA GLY A 227 -27.48 -1.58 -8.82
C GLY A 227 -26.10 -1.20 -9.32
N LYS A 228 -25.96 -0.89 -10.61
CA LYS A 228 -24.83 -0.12 -11.13
C LYS A 228 -24.70 1.11 -10.23
N ARG A 229 -23.86 1.03 -9.18
CA ARG A 229 -23.33 2.21 -8.50
C ARG A 229 -22.53 2.87 -9.60
N GLY A 230 -23.17 3.79 -10.31
CA GLY A 230 -22.44 4.80 -11.04
C GLY A 230 -21.33 5.26 -10.11
N LYS A 231 -20.12 5.39 -10.63
CA LYS A 231 -19.03 6.05 -9.92
C LYS A 231 -19.37 7.54 -9.77
N GLY A 232 -20.52 7.86 -9.19
CA GLY A 232 -20.80 9.16 -8.63
C GLY A 232 -19.85 9.32 -7.47
N LYS A 233 -19.05 10.38 -7.48
CA LYS A 233 -18.32 10.83 -6.30
C LYS A 233 -19.33 10.85 -5.13
N GLN A 234 -19.16 9.94 -4.17
CA GLN A 234 -19.90 10.02 -2.91
C GLN A 234 -19.34 11.22 -2.17
N THR A 235 -19.99 12.37 -2.36
CA THR A 235 -19.74 13.57 -1.58
C THR A 235 -20.70 13.53 -0.39
N MET A 236 -20.21 13.90 0.78
CA MET A 236 -20.99 13.97 2.02
C MET A 236 -20.93 15.39 2.58
N THR A 237 -21.88 15.75 3.43
CA THR A 237 -21.77 17.00 4.22
C THR A 237 -20.69 16.82 5.30
N LEU A 238 -20.17 17.91 5.84
CA LEU A 238 -19.13 17.84 6.88
C LEU A 238 -19.63 17.11 8.13
N GLU A 239 -20.87 17.39 8.53
CA GLU A 239 -21.50 16.74 9.69
C GLU A 239 -21.64 15.23 9.49
N GLU A 240 -22.16 14.79 8.33
CA GLU A 240 -22.27 13.37 8.01
C GLU A 240 -20.91 12.69 7.96
N ALA A 241 -19.93 13.33 7.33
CA ALA A 241 -18.56 12.81 7.25
C ALA A 241 -17.94 12.64 8.65
N SER A 242 -18.15 13.59 9.56
CA SER A 242 -17.65 13.52 10.94
C SER A 242 -18.21 12.30 11.68
N ARG A 243 -19.52 12.05 11.56
CA ARG A 243 -20.21 10.92 12.21
C ARG A 243 -19.74 9.58 11.65
N VAL A 244 -19.59 9.48 10.33
CA VAL A 244 -19.10 8.26 9.67
C VAL A 244 -17.66 7.95 10.10
N LEU A 245 -16.79 8.95 10.14
CA LEU A 245 -15.40 8.77 10.53
C LEU A 245 -15.24 8.45 12.02
N ALA A 246 -16.06 9.04 12.90
CA ALA A 246 -16.10 8.70 14.32
C ALA A 246 -16.55 7.24 14.52
N ALA A 247 -17.58 6.81 13.80
CA ALA A 247 -18.07 5.43 13.85
C ALA A 247 -17.06 4.40 13.30
N TRP A 248 -16.16 4.81 12.40
CA TRP A 248 -15.14 3.94 11.83
C TRP A 248 -14.03 3.59 12.83
N SER A 249 -13.68 4.51 13.73
CA SER A 249 -12.51 4.40 14.61
C SER A 249 -12.85 4.54 16.10
N PRO A 250 -13.80 3.75 16.64
CA PRO A 250 -14.23 3.86 18.04
C PRO A 250 -13.12 3.47 19.03
N ALA A 251 -12.17 2.63 18.60
CA ALA A 251 -11.07 2.15 19.44
C ALA A 251 -10.01 3.23 19.75
N THR A 252 -9.97 4.32 18.99
CA THR A 252 -8.93 5.36 19.09
C THR A 252 -9.55 6.77 19.09
N PRO A 253 -10.24 7.18 20.18
CA PRO A 253 -10.94 8.48 20.25
C PRO A 253 -9.99 9.69 20.16
N ASN A 254 -8.69 9.48 20.36
CA ASN A 254 -7.64 10.50 20.24
C ASN A 254 -7.04 10.59 18.82
N ALA A 255 -7.53 9.80 17.86
CA ALA A 255 -7.10 9.91 16.47
C ALA A 255 -7.45 11.29 15.89
N ALA A 256 -6.66 11.72 14.90
CA ALA A 256 -6.81 13.03 14.30
C ALA A 256 -7.74 12.99 13.08
N TYR A 257 -8.53 14.05 12.91
CA TYR A 257 -9.13 14.40 11.64
C TYR A 257 -8.08 15.13 10.80
N GLU A 258 -7.73 14.51 9.68
CA GLU A 258 -6.83 15.05 8.68
C GLU A 258 -7.63 15.54 7.49
N ILE A 259 -7.31 16.75 7.01
CA ILE A 259 -7.86 17.28 5.78
C ILE A 259 -6.80 17.24 4.68
N ASN A 260 -7.27 17.02 3.45
CA ASN A 260 -6.50 17.20 2.24
C ASN A 260 -7.24 18.20 1.35
N VAL A 261 -6.70 19.41 1.24
CA VAL A 261 -7.25 20.50 0.43
C VAL A 261 -6.46 20.56 -0.87
N THR A 262 -7.13 20.31 -1.99
CA THR A 262 -6.54 20.48 -3.32
C THR A 262 -6.79 21.90 -3.79
N THR A 263 -5.72 22.68 -3.92
CA THR A 263 -5.77 24.07 -4.35
C THR A 263 -5.35 24.23 -5.80
N LYS A 264 -5.85 25.28 -6.43
CA LYS A 264 -5.37 25.82 -7.70
C LYS A 264 -4.87 27.23 -7.41
N THR A 265 -3.61 27.50 -7.78
CA THR A 265 -3.06 28.84 -7.65
C THR A 265 -3.41 29.68 -8.87
N SER A 266 -3.61 30.98 -8.64
CA SER A 266 -3.60 31.97 -9.71
C SER A 266 -2.16 32.19 -10.17
N GLY A 267 -1.96 32.39 -11.48
CA GLY A 267 -0.74 32.01 -12.22
C GLY A 267 0.62 32.51 -11.71
N THR A 268 0.67 33.58 -10.91
CA THR A 268 1.92 34.13 -10.37
C THR A 268 2.50 33.29 -9.23
N ILE A 269 1.68 32.53 -8.49
CA ILE A 269 2.10 31.80 -7.28
C ILE A 269 2.36 30.33 -7.62
N GLN A 270 3.56 29.85 -7.31
CA GLN A 270 3.90 28.43 -7.46
C GLN A 270 3.19 27.58 -6.40
N LEU A 271 2.70 26.41 -6.79
CA LEU A 271 1.96 25.50 -5.90
C LEU A 271 2.80 25.03 -4.69
N ASN A 272 4.11 24.82 -4.87
CA ASN A 272 5.06 24.44 -3.82
C ASN A 272 5.44 25.61 -2.89
N ALA A 273 5.10 26.84 -3.27
CA ALA A 273 5.39 28.03 -2.49
C ALA A 273 4.33 28.25 -1.39
N LEU A 274 3.13 27.66 -1.55
CA LEU A 274 2.03 27.74 -0.60
C LEU A 274 2.47 27.29 0.79
N ARG A 275 2.50 28.24 1.72
CA ARG A 275 2.78 28.05 3.13
C ARG A 275 1.95 29.07 3.89
N GLY A 276 1.41 28.66 5.02
CA GLY A 276 0.62 29.53 5.87
C GLY A 276 0.64 29.06 7.31
N ARG A 277 0.28 29.98 8.19
CA ARG A 277 -0.03 29.70 9.59
C ARG A 277 -1.47 30.12 9.82
N VAL A 278 -2.24 29.26 10.50
CA VAL A 278 -3.63 29.56 10.86
C VAL A 278 -3.83 29.34 12.35
N PHE A 279 -4.61 30.22 12.97
CA PHE A 279 -5.08 30.04 14.34
C PHE A 279 -6.43 29.35 14.30
N LEU A 280 -6.50 28.14 14.82
CA LEU A 280 -7.77 27.42 14.90
C LEU A 280 -8.54 27.90 16.15
N PRO A 281 -9.85 28.18 16.04
CA PRO A 281 -10.68 28.59 17.17
C PRO A 281 -10.77 27.50 18.25
N HIS A 282 -10.76 26.23 17.85
CA HIS A 282 -10.69 25.09 18.76
C HIS A 282 -9.35 24.37 18.66
N SER A 283 -8.70 24.16 19.81
CA SER A 283 -7.34 23.63 19.88
C SER A 283 -7.25 22.15 19.45
N CYS A 284 -6.54 21.86 18.37
CA CYS A 284 -6.32 20.48 17.89
C CYS A 284 -5.20 19.72 18.63
N ALA A 285 -4.51 20.40 19.55
CA ALA A 285 -3.40 19.83 20.32
C ALA A 285 -3.87 18.61 21.11
N SER A 286 -3.05 17.55 21.13
CA SER A 286 -3.34 16.39 21.97
C SER A 286 -3.22 16.83 23.42
N ALA A 287 -4.26 16.60 24.24
CA ALA A 287 -4.19 16.84 25.68
C ALA A 287 -3.00 16.13 26.35
N THR A 288 -2.51 15.03 25.74
CA THR A 288 -1.43 14.20 26.27
C THR A 288 -0.03 14.63 25.85
N LYS A 289 0.12 15.44 24.78
CA LYS A 289 1.44 15.87 24.30
C LYS A 289 1.46 17.39 24.14
N GLN A 290 1.95 18.06 25.18
CA GLN A 290 2.28 19.48 25.11
C GLN A 290 3.51 19.66 24.22
N SER A 291 3.46 20.61 23.29
CA SER A 291 4.59 20.93 22.43
C SER A 291 5.65 21.68 23.22
N THR A 292 6.85 21.12 23.33
CA THR A 292 7.98 21.78 24.00
C THR A 292 8.40 23.00 23.20
N LEU A 293 8.11 24.19 23.72
CA LEU A 293 8.48 25.48 23.15
C LEU A 293 9.78 25.99 23.76
N VAL A 294 10.79 26.10 22.91
CA VAL A 294 12.11 26.59 23.29
C VAL A 294 12.33 27.98 22.70
N VAL A 295 12.70 28.94 23.55
CA VAL A 295 12.93 30.32 23.15
C VAL A 295 14.39 30.70 23.40
N PHE A 296 15.05 31.19 22.35
CA PHE A 296 16.39 31.74 22.41
C PHE A 296 16.32 33.26 22.58
N ALA A 297 16.61 33.72 23.79
CA ALA A 297 16.56 35.13 24.16
C ALA A 297 17.53 35.43 25.30
N SER A 298 17.99 36.67 25.38
CA SER A 298 18.86 37.20 26.44
C SER A 298 18.20 38.35 27.21
N GLY A 299 18.62 38.56 28.46
CA GLY A 299 18.21 39.73 29.25
C GLY A 299 16.70 39.80 29.53
N GLN A 300 16.11 40.98 29.35
CA GLN A 300 14.69 41.25 29.63
C GLN A 300 13.74 40.42 28.75
N ALA A 301 14.13 40.20 27.49
CA ALA A 301 13.42 39.35 26.54
C ALA A 301 13.26 37.90 27.04
N ALA A 302 14.26 37.37 27.77
CA ALA A 302 14.18 36.04 28.35
C ALA A 302 13.16 35.95 29.50
N GLN A 303 13.04 37.01 30.31
CA GLN A 303 12.05 37.07 31.39
C GLN A 303 10.63 37.14 30.82
N ALA A 304 10.41 38.02 29.84
CA ALA A 304 9.12 38.13 29.14
C ALA A 304 8.70 36.80 28.47
N ALA A 305 9.66 36.04 27.92
CA ALA A 305 9.41 34.71 27.35
C ALA A 305 8.92 33.70 28.40
N ARG A 306 9.53 33.69 29.60
CA ARG A 306 9.14 32.81 30.70
C ARG A 306 7.75 33.15 31.22
N GLU A 307 7.44 34.44 31.35
CA GLU A 307 6.12 34.93 31.76
C GLU A 307 5.03 34.62 30.72
N ALA A 308 5.37 34.70 29.44
CA ALA A 308 4.48 34.30 28.34
C ALA A 308 4.23 32.78 28.27
N GLY A 309 4.92 31.99 29.11
CA GLY A 309 4.79 30.55 29.19
C GLY A 309 5.63 29.80 28.15
N ALA A 310 6.88 30.18 27.94
CA ALA A 310 7.85 29.32 27.25
C ALA A 310 8.35 28.20 28.21
N ASP A 311 8.54 26.98 27.69
CA ASP A 311 8.93 25.84 28.53
C ASP A 311 10.41 25.90 28.91
N VAL A 312 11.26 26.23 27.94
CA VAL A 312 12.71 26.40 28.14
C VAL A 312 13.17 27.68 27.47
N VAL A 313 13.88 28.52 28.23
CA VAL A 313 14.42 29.79 27.75
C VAL A 313 15.90 29.87 28.07
N GLY A 314 16.73 30.10 27.06
CA GLY A 314 18.18 30.13 27.21
C GLY A 314 18.91 30.91 26.10
N GLY A 315 20.22 31.07 26.30
CA GLY A 315 21.13 31.70 25.35
C GLY A 315 21.99 30.68 24.61
N GLN A 316 23.30 30.88 24.59
CA GLN A 316 24.25 30.00 23.91
C GLN A 316 24.35 28.60 24.54
N GLU A 317 24.24 28.49 25.86
CA GLU A 317 24.34 27.21 26.60
C GLU A 317 23.32 26.16 26.13
N LEU A 318 22.13 26.63 25.73
CA LEU A 318 21.05 25.77 25.26
C LEU A 318 21.36 25.09 23.91
N ILE A 319 22.30 25.64 23.13
CA ILE A 319 22.74 25.05 21.86
C ILE A 319 23.39 23.69 22.13
N ASP A 320 24.27 23.65 23.14
CA ASP A 320 25.01 22.44 23.48
C ASP A 320 24.07 21.37 24.04
N ASP A 321 23.06 21.75 24.82
CA ASP A 321 22.03 20.84 25.32
C ASP A 321 21.16 20.23 24.21
N ILE A 322 20.83 21.00 23.17
CA ILE A 322 20.09 20.50 22.01
C ILE A 322 20.97 19.56 21.18
N LEU A 323 22.26 19.86 21.04
CA LEU A 323 23.21 19.00 20.33
C LEU A 323 23.48 17.70 21.08
N ALA A 324 23.54 17.76 22.41
CA ALA A 324 23.65 16.58 23.29
C ALA A 324 22.36 15.74 23.32
N GLY A 325 21.21 16.33 22.96
CA GLY A 325 19.92 15.66 22.94
C GLY A 325 19.17 15.68 24.27
N ASN A 326 19.64 16.47 25.24
CA ASN A 326 18.97 16.67 26.53
C ASN A 326 17.62 17.36 26.36
N VAL A 327 17.57 18.35 25.47
CA VAL A 327 16.36 19.12 25.15
C VAL A 327 15.91 18.82 23.73
N ASN A 328 14.68 18.36 23.58
CA ASN A 328 14.06 18.09 22.30
C ASN A 328 12.96 19.13 22.00
N PRO A 329 13.28 20.23 21.29
CA PRO A 329 12.27 21.23 20.93
C PRO A 329 11.29 20.67 19.90
N ASP A 330 10.00 20.98 20.08
CA ASP A 330 8.96 20.81 19.05
C ASP A 330 8.71 22.14 18.31
N LYS A 331 8.90 23.28 18.99
CA LYS A 331 8.83 24.63 18.41
C LYS A 331 10.00 25.47 18.93
N LEU A 332 10.57 26.29 18.04
CA LEU A 332 11.74 27.13 18.33
C LEU A 332 11.48 28.56 17.88
N ILE A 333 11.70 29.51 18.79
CA ILE A 333 11.64 30.96 18.54
C ILE A 333 12.99 31.56 18.95
N THR A 334 13.47 32.56 18.21
CA THR A 334 14.72 33.26 18.51
C THR A 334 14.54 34.76 18.35
N THR A 335 15.25 35.54 19.14
CA THR A 335 15.40 36.99 18.90
C THR A 335 16.34 37.26 17.74
N THR A 336 16.26 38.47 17.16
CA THR A 336 17.13 38.88 16.05
C THR A 336 18.62 38.85 16.45
N GLU A 337 18.93 39.20 17.69
CA GLU A 337 20.30 39.16 18.24
C GLU A 337 20.87 37.75 18.26
N MET A 338 20.10 36.77 18.76
CA MET A 338 20.53 35.39 18.91
C MET A 338 20.49 34.60 17.60
N PHE A 339 19.82 35.13 16.57
CA PHE A 339 19.73 34.49 15.27
C PHE A 339 21.10 34.33 14.58
N ALA A 340 22.05 35.24 14.83
CA ALA A 340 23.40 35.16 14.28
C ALA A 340 24.15 33.89 14.70
N LEU A 341 23.86 33.36 15.90
CA LEU A 341 24.48 32.12 16.41
C LEU A 341 24.05 30.90 15.60
N PHE A 342 22.79 30.85 15.17
CA PHE A 342 22.26 29.77 14.33
C PHE A 342 22.88 29.76 12.93
N GLN A 343 23.24 30.94 12.40
CA GLN A 343 23.89 31.05 11.09
C GLN A 343 25.37 30.63 11.13
N ARG A 344 26.05 30.89 12.25
CA ARG A 344 27.48 30.57 12.43
C ARG A 344 27.74 29.09 12.70
N ASN A 345 26.77 28.37 13.27
CA ASN A 345 26.93 26.98 13.68
C ASN A 345 26.33 25.99 12.66
N PRO A 346 27.15 25.39 11.77
CA PRO A 346 26.65 24.48 10.73
C PRO A 346 26.12 23.15 11.29
N THR A 347 26.58 22.75 12.48
CA THR A 347 26.12 21.54 13.18
C THR A 347 24.64 21.62 13.56
N LEU A 348 24.20 22.79 14.05
CA LEU A 348 22.79 23.05 14.35
C LEU A 348 21.91 22.96 13.10
N ALA A 349 22.37 23.52 11.98
CA ALA A 349 21.63 23.43 10.72
C ALA A 349 21.43 21.98 10.26
N ARG A 350 22.43 21.11 10.46
CA ARG A 350 22.33 19.68 10.14
C ARG A 350 21.35 18.93 11.06
N THR A 351 21.21 19.33 12.33
CA THR A 351 20.29 18.69 13.29
C THR A 351 18.86 19.23 13.19
N LEU A 352 18.69 20.55 13.15
CA LEU A 352 17.39 21.23 13.15
C LEU A 352 16.77 21.34 11.75
N GLY A 353 17.59 21.33 10.69
CA GLY A 353 17.14 21.45 9.30
C GLY A 353 16.20 20.31 8.86
N PRO A 354 16.57 19.03 9.00
CA PRO A 354 15.70 17.90 8.67
C PRO A 354 14.41 17.87 9.50
N ARG A 355 14.46 18.37 10.74
CA ARG A 355 13.29 18.50 11.63
C ARG A 355 12.41 19.70 11.28
N GLY A 356 12.84 20.59 10.39
CA GLY A 356 12.12 21.79 10.01
C GLY A 356 12.04 22.86 11.11
N LEU A 357 12.88 22.76 12.14
CA LEU A 357 12.90 23.63 13.32
C LEU A 357 13.87 24.81 13.20
N MET A 358 14.61 24.90 12.10
CA MET A 358 15.53 26.00 11.86
C MET A 358 14.76 27.34 11.87
N PRO A 359 15.19 28.34 12.66
CA PRO A 359 14.51 29.63 12.72
C PRO A 359 14.60 30.37 11.39
N SER A 360 13.54 31.09 11.01
CA SER A 360 13.47 31.83 9.76
C SER A 360 12.61 33.07 9.90
N ALA A 361 13.12 34.23 9.45
CA ALA A 361 12.37 35.48 9.41
C ALA A 361 11.10 35.36 8.56
N LYS A 362 11.13 34.59 7.46
CA LYS A 362 9.94 34.35 6.61
C LYS A 362 8.83 33.57 7.32
N ARG A 363 9.18 32.78 8.35
CA ARG A 363 8.20 32.05 9.18
C ARG A 363 7.74 32.88 10.39
N GLY A 364 8.30 34.07 10.59
CA GLY A 364 8.05 34.87 11.80
C GLY A 364 8.57 34.21 13.08
N THR A 365 9.48 33.23 13.00
CA THR A 365 10.10 32.62 14.20
C THR A 365 11.35 33.36 14.67
N VAL A 366 11.79 34.36 13.90
CA VAL A 366 12.79 35.35 14.28
C VAL A 366 12.04 36.66 14.48
N THR A 367 11.89 37.09 15.73
CA THR A 367 11.15 38.30 16.09
C THR A 367 11.59 38.81 17.44
N ASP A 368 11.49 40.13 17.63
CA ASP A 368 11.79 40.79 18.89
C ASP A 368 10.54 40.86 19.80
N ASP A 369 9.33 40.76 19.22
CA ASP A 369 8.09 40.60 19.99
C ASP A 369 7.88 39.13 20.37
N ILE A 370 8.45 38.74 21.51
CA ILE A 370 8.42 37.37 22.00
C ILE A 370 7.06 36.99 22.56
N VAL A 371 6.36 37.91 23.22
CA VAL A 371 5.10 37.59 23.91
C VAL A 371 4.04 37.19 22.90
N GLN A 372 3.92 37.96 21.81
CA GLN A 372 3.03 37.60 20.71
C GLN A 372 3.50 36.30 20.05
N ALA A 373 4.79 36.18 19.74
CA ALA A 373 5.33 34.99 19.06
C ALA A 373 5.14 33.69 19.85
N VAL A 374 5.25 33.72 21.18
CA VAL A 374 5.03 32.56 22.06
C VAL A 374 3.57 32.14 22.05
N LYS A 375 2.63 33.09 22.16
CA LYS A 375 1.19 32.83 22.07
C LYS A 375 0.83 32.25 20.70
N GLU A 376 1.39 32.85 19.66
CA GLU A 376 1.19 32.40 18.28
C GLU A 376 1.78 31.01 18.04
N ALA A 377 2.96 30.73 18.58
CA ALA A 377 3.58 29.42 18.46
C ALA A 377 2.79 28.35 19.22
N ARG A 378 2.13 28.66 20.35
CA ARG A 378 1.29 27.66 21.03
C ARG A 378 -0.01 27.37 20.28
N GLY A 379 -0.69 28.40 19.77
CA GLY A 379 -2.02 28.26 19.14
C GLY A 379 -2.01 28.03 17.62
N GLY A 380 -0.91 28.32 16.94
CA GLY A 380 -0.84 28.30 15.47
C GLY A 380 -0.58 26.92 14.89
N LEU A 381 -1.38 26.57 13.88
CA LEU A 381 -1.16 25.43 13.00
C LEU A 381 -0.43 25.89 11.72
N ASP A 382 0.79 25.40 11.54
CA ASP A 382 1.56 25.62 10.33
C ASP A 382 1.17 24.59 9.26
N TRP A 383 0.83 25.05 8.06
CA TRP A 383 0.52 24.19 6.92
C TRP A 383 1.38 24.54 5.71
N LYS A 384 1.65 23.53 4.89
CA LYS A 384 2.47 23.64 3.68
C LYS A 384 1.82 22.89 2.53
N GLY A 385 1.83 23.50 1.35
CA GLY A 385 1.44 22.88 0.10
C GLY A 385 2.53 21.95 -0.43
N ASP A 386 2.11 20.79 -0.92
CA ASP A 386 2.94 19.89 -1.72
C ASP A 386 3.20 20.48 -3.12
N ASN A 387 4.11 19.87 -3.88
CA ASN A 387 4.39 20.24 -5.27
C ASN A 387 3.14 20.14 -6.18
N LYS A 388 2.15 19.33 -5.77
CA LYS A 388 0.85 19.17 -6.44
C LYS A 388 -0.22 20.19 -5.98
N GLY A 389 0.11 21.12 -5.08
CA GLY A 389 -0.85 22.07 -4.51
C GLY A 389 -1.83 21.44 -3.52
N ILE A 390 -1.48 20.29 -2.94
CA ILE A 390 -2.28 19.62 -1.90
C ILE A 390 -1.76 20.09 -0.55
N VAL A 391 -2.63 20.72 0.23
CA VAL A 391 -2.37 21.10 1.63
C VAL A 391 -2.91 19.99 2.52
N ARG A 392 -2.06 19.46 3.39
CA ARG A 392 -2.43 18.46 4.39
C ARG A 392 -2.30 19.06 5.78
N ALA A 393 -3.34 18.91 6.59
CA ALA A 393 -3.37 19.47 7.93
C ALA A 393 -4.23 18.62 8.87
N ALA A 394 -3.78 18.46 10.12
CA ALA A 394 -4.59 17.88 11.18
C ALA A 394 -5.41 18.99 11.84
N ILE A 395 -6.73 18.92 11.74
CA ILE A 395 -7.64 20.02 12.11
C ILE A 395 -8.28 19.80 13.48
N ALA A 396 -8.55 18.55 13.83
CA ALA A 396 -9.33 18.22 15.02
C ALA A 396 -9.04 16.78 15.48
N ARG A 397 -9.67 16.39 16.58
CA ARG A 397 -9.64 15.02 17.12
C ARG A 397 -11.01 14.37 16.96
N LEU A 398 -11.07 13.04 16.95
CA LEU A 398 -12.33 12.30 16.79
C LEU A 398 -13.37 12.58 17.89
N HIS A 399 -12.97 13.06 19.07
CA HIS A 399 -13.88 13.43 20.15
C HIS A 399 -14.49 14.83 20.02
N PHE A 400 -14.14 15.60 18.99
CA PHE A 400 -14.70 16.93 18.77
C PHE A 400 -16.15 16.86 18.33
N GLN A 401 -16.93 17.86 18.72
CA GLN A 401 -18.29 18.01 18.21
C GLN A 401 -18.26 18.44 16.73
N PRO A 402 -19.28 18.08 15.93
CA PRO A 402 -19.33 18.41 14.51
C PRO A 402 -19.26 19.92 14.25
N GLU A 403 -19.83 20.74 15.13
CA GLU A 403 -19.80 22.21 15.06
C GLU A 403 -18.37 22.75 15.22
N GLN A 404 -17.65 22.27 16.23
CA GLN A 404 -16.25 22.65 16.49
C GLN A 404 -15.33 22.25 15.34
N LEU A 405 -15.61 21.11 14.71
CA LEU A 405 -14.91 20.66 13.51
C LEU A 405 -15.21 21.60 12.32
N ALA A 406 -16.46 22.03 12.14
CA ALA A 406 -16.87 22.96 11.09
C ALA A 406 -16.14 24.29 11.19
N ASP A 407 -16.10 24.89 12.37
CA ASP A 407 -15.41 26.15 12.59
C ASP A 407 -13.93 26.05 12.20
N ASN A 408 -13.24 25.02 12.71
CA ASN A 408 -11.83 24.80 12.38
C ASN A 408 -11.58 24.55 10.88
N VAL A 409 -12.46 23.78 10.22
CA VAL A 409 -12.36 23.51 8.78
C VAL A 409 -12.54 24.80 7.98
N HIS A 410 -13.54 25.62 8.30
CA HIS A 410 -13.78 26.88 7.62
C HIS A 410 -12.64 27.89 7.82
N THR A 411 -12.08 27.99 9.03
CA THR A 411 -10.92 28.85 9.32
C THR A 411 -9.71 28.44 8.47
N LEU A 412 -9.42 27.14 8.38
CA LEU A 412 -8.32 26.64 7.56
C LEU A 412 -8.56 26.94 6.07
N LEU A 413 -9.75 26.61 5.54
CA LEU A 413 -10.08 26.80 4.12
C LEU A 413 -10.01 28.28 3.73
N ALA A 414 -10.46 29.18 4.60
CA ALA A 414 -10.34 30.62 4.39
C ALA A 414 -8.87 31.07 4.33
N SER A 415 -8.01 30.62 5.27
CA SER A 415 -6.57 30.95 5.23
C SER A 415 -5.89 30.44 3.95
N VAL A 416 -6.23 29.22 3.52
CA VAL A 416 -5.65 28.58 2.34
C VAL A 416 -6.09 29.30 1.06
N ALA A 417 -7.36 29.68 0.98
CA ALA A 417 -7.89 30.40 -0.17
C ALA A 417 -7.30 31.81 -0.31
N ASP A 418 -7.09 32.51 0.80
CA ASP A 418 -6.47 33.85 0.81
C ASP A 418 -5.01 33.77 0.32
N ILE A 419 -4.21 32.86 0.89
CA ILE A 419 -2.81 32.69 0.47
C ILE A 419 -2.71 32.21 -0.98
N ALA A 420 -3.61 31.34 -1.44
CA ALA A 420 -3.62 30.89 -2.84
C ALA A 420 -3.94 32.02 -3.84
N GLN A 421 -4.56 33.10 -3.38
CA GLN A 421 -4.83 34.33 -4.15
C GLN A 421 -3.75 35.41 -3.96
N GLY A 422 -2.78 35.20 -3.07
CA GLY A 422 -1.68 36.14 -2.79
C GLY A 422 -1.92 37.07 -1.60
N GLY A 423 -2.92 36.79 -0.77
CA GLY A 423 -3.14 37.50 0.49
C GLY A 423 -2.16 37.10 1.61
N ASN A 424 -2.32 37.73 2.77
CA ASN A 424 -1.44 37.57 3.94
C ASN A 424 -1.87 36.42 4.88
N GLY A 425 -2.89 35.63 4.52
CA GLY A 425 -3.46 34.56 5.34
C GLY A 425 -4.45 35.06 6.40
N SER A 426 -5.00 36.27 6.23
CA SER A 426 -5.96 36.83 7.17
C SER A 426 -7.32 36.15 7.03
N VAL A 427 -7.87 35.70 8.15
CA VAL A 427 -9.17 35.01 8.21
C VAL A 427 -10.31 35.94 8.64
N ASN A 428 -9.99 37.18 9.00
CA ASN A 428 -10.94 38.12 9.58
C ASN A 428 -12.00 38.55 8.55
N GLY A 429 -13.26 38.26 8.85
CA GLY A 429 -14.42 38.71 8.06
C GLY A 429 -14.85 37.79 6.92
N VAL A 430 -14.27 36.59 6.78
CA VAL A 430 -14.73 35.61 5.78
C VAL A 430 -15.94 34.84 6.33
N PRO A 431 -17.14 34.98 5.73
CA PRO A 431 -18.31 34.23 6.19
C PRO A 431 -18.13 32.71 5.99
N PRO A 432 -18.68 31.88 6.89
CA PRO A 432 -18.70 30.43 6.72
C PRO A 432 -19.54 30.05 5.49
N HIS A 433 -19.24 28.91 4.86
CA HIS A 433 -19.97 28.37 3.69
C HIS A 433 -19.97 29.20 2.39
N VAL A 434 -18.91 29.97 2.11
CA VAL A 434 -18.72 30.59 0.79
C VAL A 434 -17.86 29.70 -0.11
N LYS A 435 -18.27 29.55 -1.38
CA LYS A 435 -17.46 28.85 -2.39
C LYS A 435 -16.15 29.57 -2.63
N ARG A 436 -15.04 28.87 -2.43
CA ARG A 436 -13.69 29.41 -2.58
C ARG A 436 -13.12 28.98 -3.94
N PRO A 437 -12.96 29.88 -4.93
CA PRO A 437 -12.55 29.49 -6.29
C PRO A 437 -11.13 28.90 -6.36
N ALA A 438 -10.27 29.24 -5.40
CA ALA A 438 -8.93 28.69 -5.28
C ALA A 438 -8.91 27.20 -4.85
N ILE A 439 -10.01 26.66 -4.32
CA ILE A 439 -10.09 25.30 -3.80
C ILE A 439 -10.89 24.44 -4.78
N THR A 440 -10.32 23.31 -5.19
CA THR A 440 -10.94 22.39 -6.16
C THR A 440 -11.61 21.21 -5.49
N ARG A 441 -10.99 20.68 -4.44
CA ARG A 441 -11.46 19.47 -3.76
C ARG A 441 -11.01 19.48 -2.31
N VAL A 442 -11.90 19.07 -1.42
CA VAL A 442 -11.59 18.90 0.00
C VAL A 442 -11.95 17.47 0.39
N LEU A 443 -10.95 16.73 0.89
CA LEU A 443 -11.18 15.43 1.52
C LEU A 443 -10.89 15.51 3.00
N ILE A 444 -11.76 14.92 3.80
CA ILE A 444 -11.53 14.68 5.22
C ILE A 444 -11.32 13.19 5.46
N SER A 445 -10.35 12.84 6.29
CA SER A 445 -10.01 11.47 6.67
C SER A 445 -9.69 11.39 8.15
N SER A 446 -9.79 10.19 8.72
CA SER A 446 -9.22 9.88 10.03
C SER A 446 -7.87 9.16 9.83
N THR A 447 -6.98 9.21 10.82
CA THR A 447 -5.66 8.53 10.78
C THR A 447 -5.74 7.05 10.36
N GLN A 448 -6.83 6.36 10.67
CA GLN A 448 -7.09 4.96 10.26
C GLN A 448 -8.38 4.80 9.43
N GLY A 449 -8.95 5.91 8.97
CA GLY A 449 -10.23 5.95 8.27
C GLY A 449 -10.11 6.19 6.77
N PRO A 450 -11.17 5.90 6.00
CA PRO A 450 -11.22 6.26 4.59
C PRO A 450 -11.27 7.79 4.41
N GLY A 451 -10.86 8.27 3.23
CA GLY A 451 -11.03 9.67 2.84
C GLY A 451 -12.41 9.92 2.24
N ILE A 452 -13.16 10.86 2.82
CA ILE A 452 -14.50 11.29 2.38
C ILE A 452 -14.36 12.65 1.72
N GLU A 453 -14.96 12.83 0.54
CA GLU A 453 -14.99 14.12 -0.15
C GLU A 453 -16.14 14.97 0.38
N LEU A 454 -15.84 16.22 0.72
CA LEU A 454 -16.82 17.16 1.26
C LEU A 454 -17.56 17.87 0.13
N SER A 455 -18.86 18.05 0.32
CA SER A 455 -19.74 18.84 -0.55
C SER A 455 -19.78 20.33 -0.17
N ASP A 456 -19.58 20.64 1.11
CA ASP A 456 -19.86 21.94 1.75
C ASP A 456 -18.58 22.72 2.12
N ALA A 457 -17.53 22.60 1.29
CA ALA A 457 -16.20 23.15 1.58
C ALA A 457 -15.80 24.32 0.67
#